data_AF-A0A5N8VBC1-F1
#
_entry.id   AF-A0A5N8VBC1-F1
#
_cell.length_a   1.000
_cell.length_b   1.000
_cell.length_c   1.000
_cell.angle_alpha   90.00
_cell.angle_beta   90.00
_cell.angle_gamma   90.00
#
_symmetry.space_group_name_H-M   'P 1'
#
loop_
_entity.id
_entity.type
_entity.pdbx_description
1 polymer ?
#
loop_
_entity_poly.entity_id
_entity_poly.type
_entity_poly.pdbx_seq_one_letter_code
_entity_poly.pdbx_strand_id
1 'polypeptide(L)'
;MGLDYSYEIFMPPRNVGRALTRLAELAPQGRDTPPLLVNLPGGEQLLLPFTSKFKSEPVDCSAGGTLELDTSIVIGVDDAMREFFLSGLGRADERGRVPIGCIYLTVRFSPAWHPDFASMQFTAATSGMSRMFEQSASVRNVFTDLTAATGGVCCLLDTECDVFDICWLNGETVSGETVPGARFSRFHDLVAAWREPVG
;
A
#
# COMPACT_ATOMS: atom_id res chain seq x y z
N MET A 1 9.78 -21.47 4.09
CA MET A 1 8.84 -20.57 3.40
C MET A 1 9.11 -19.16 3.88
N GLY A 2 9.01 -18.17 3.00
CA GLY A 2 9.14 -16.75 3.37
C GLY A 2 7.92 -16.28 4.17
N LEU A 3 8.01 -15.08 4.73
CA LEU A 3 6.83 -14.37 5.24
C LEU A 3 6.47 -13.35 4.18
N ASP A 4 5.20 -13.22 3.82
CA ASP A 4 4.69 -12.34 2.77
C ASP A 4 3.63 -11.37 3.34
N TYR A 5 4.03 -10.60 4.36
CA TYR A 5 3.12 -9.65 5.01
C TYR A 5 2.74 -8.54 4.05
N SER A 6 1.50 -8.07 4.16
CA SER A 6 1.01 -7.02 3.27
C SER A 6 0.17 -5.97 3.98
N TYR A 7 0.30 -4.72 3.54
CA TYR A 7 -0.66 -3.68 3.87
C TYR A 7 -1.72 -3.60 2.78
N GLU A 8 -2.99 -3.53 3.14
CA GLU A 8 -4.08 -3.38 2.18
C GLU A 8 -4.90 -2.13 2.48
N ILE A 9 -5.01 -1.24 1.48
CA ILE A 9 -5.80 -0.02 1.57
C ILE A 9 -7.07 -0.18 0.73
N PHE A 10 -8.21 0.06 1.35
CA PHE A 10 -9.51 0.11 0.67
C PHE A 10 -9.94 1.55 0.47
N MET A 11 -10.37 1.87 -0.74
CA MET A 11 -10.78 3.23 -1.13
C MET A 11 -11.79 3.19 -2.28
N PRO A 12 -12.55 4.25 -2.54
CA PRO A 12 -13.34 4.34 -3.77
C PRO A 12 -12.46 4.22 -5.02
N PRO A 13 -12.88 3.52 -6.09
CA PRO A 13 -12.07 3.34 -7.30
C PRO A 13 -11.58 4.64 -7.94
N ARG A 14 -12.40 5.70 -7.87
CA ARG A 14 -12.04 7.05 -8.35
C ARG A 14 -10.83 7.67 -7.65
N ASN A 15 -10.46 7.19 -6.45
CA ASN A 15 -9.34 7.72 -5.68
C ASN A 15 -8.02 7.00 -5.99
N VAL A 16 -8.04 5.91 -6.77
CA VAL A 16 -6.82 5.14 -7.09
C VAL A 16 -5.79 6.01 -7.80
N GLY A 17 -6.20 6.85 -8.76
CA GLY A 17 -5.27 7.73 -9.46
C GLY A 17 -4.53 8.68 -8.51
N ARG A 18 -5.28 9.33 -7.61
CA ARG A 18 -4.73 10.16 -6.53
C ARG A 18 -3.79 9.36 -5.62
N ALA A 19 -4.12 8.12 -5.30
CA ALA A 19 -3.28 7.26 -4.47
C ALA A 19 -1.96 6.88 -5.14
N LEU A 20 -1.99 6.54 -6.43
CA LEU A 20 -0.78 6.26 -7.21
C LEU A 20 0.10 7.50 -7.35
N THR A 21 -0.48 8.69 -7.55
CA THR A 21 0.27 9.95 -7.57
C THR A 21 0.95 10.23 -6.23
N ARG A 22 0.24 10.05 -5.11
CA ARG A 22 0.84 10.21 -3.76
C ARG A 22 1.92 9.18 -3.47
N LEU A 23 1.71 7.94 -3.92
CA LEU A 23 2.74 6.91 -3.82
C LEU A 23 3.99 7.27 -4.62
N ALA A 24 3.84 7.89 -5.80
CA ALA A 24 4.97 8.33 -6.62
C ALA A 24 5.82 9.40 -5.92
N GLU A 25 5.23 10.25 -5.10
CA GLU A 25 5.95 11.22 -4.25
C GLU A 25 6.80 10.54 -3.16
N LEU A 26 6.41 9.34 -2.73
CA LEU A 26 7.14 8.51 -1.78
C LEU A 26 8.20 7.63 -2.44
N ALA A 27 8.31 7.64 -3.77
CA ALA A 27 9.29 6.84 -4.48
C ALA A 27 10.71 7.42 -4.33
N PRO A 28 11.75 6.58 -4.30
CA PRO A 28 13.14 7.02 -4.37
C PRO A 28 13.39 7.88 -5.61
N GLN A 29 13.91 9.09 -5.40
CA GLN A 29 14.25 10.01 -6.49
C GLN A 29 15.56 9.57 -7.17
N GLY A 30 15.66 9.76 -8.49
CA GLY A 30 16.90 9.52 -9.24
C GLY A 30 17.14 8.07 -9.70
N ARG A 31 16.09 7.26 -9.84
CA ARG A 31 16.21 6.01 -10.63
C ARG A 31 16.37 6.36 -12.12
N ASP A 32 17.36 5.78 -12.78
CA ASP A 32 17.53 5.82 -14.25
C ASP A 32 16.46 5.02 -15.01
N THR A 33 15.41 4.57 -14.33
CA THR A 33 14.32 3.78 -14.91
C THR A 33 13.34 4.68 -15.63
N PRO A 34 13.00 4.41 -16.91
CA PRO A 34 11.99 5.19 -17.61
C PRO A 34 10.62 5.06 -16.91
N PRO A 35 9.85 6.16 -16.86
CA PRO A 35 8.54 6.15 -16.21
C PRO A 35 7.58 5.21 -16.94
N LEU A 36 6.75 4.52 -16.16
CA LEU A 36 5.69 3.64 -16.62
C LEU A 36 4.43 4.46 -16.91
N LEU A 37 3.89 4.34 -18.12
CA LEU A 37 2.58 4.90 -18.46
C LEU A 37 1.48 3.92 -18.03
N VAL A 38 0.52 4.38 -17.24
CA VAL A 38 -0.63 3.59 -16.79
C VAL A 38 -1.92 4.30 -17.22
N ASN A 39 -2.77 3.59 -17.96
CA ASN A 39 -4.12 4.07 -18.28
C ASN A 39 -5.09 3.53 -17.24
N LEU A 40 -5.77 4.43 -16.52
CA LEU A 40 -6.73 4.09 -15.48
C LEU A 40 -8.16 3.97 -16.01
N PRO A 41 -9.05 3.26 -15.28
CA PRO A 41 -10.48 3.33 -15.52
C PRO A 41 -10.96 4.79 -15.51
N GLY A 42 -11.75 5.18 -16.50
CA GLY A 42 -12.19 6.57 -16.68
C GLY A 42 -11.33 7.40 -17.64
N GLY A 43 -10.25 6.82 -18.20
CA GLY A 43 -9.46 7.43 -19.27
C GLY A 43 -8.33 8.36 -18.79
N GLU A 44 -8.09 8.43 -17.48
CA GLU A 44 -6.94 9.12 -16.91
C GLU A 44 -5.64 8.37 -17.24
N GLN A 45 -4.57 9.10 -17.52
CA GLN A 45 -3.24 8.55 -17.79
C GLN A 45 -2.25 9.06 -16.76
N LEU A 46 -1.50 8.16 -16.14
CA LEU A 46 -0.48 8.49 -15.15
C LEU A 46 0.91 8.02 -15.61
N LEU A 47 1.91 8.86 -15.38
CA LEU A 47 3.31 8.49 -15.49
C LEU A 47 3.85 8.22 -14.09
N LEU A 48 4.28 6.99 -13.84
CA LEU A 48 4.71 6.53 -12.52
C LEU A 48 6.21 6.15 -12.54
N PRO A 49 6.98 6.45 -11.48
CA PRO A 49 8.38 6.06 -11.35
C PRO A 49 8.53 4.58 -10.91
N PHE A 50 7.63 3.72 -11.38
CA PHE A 50 7.53 2.30 -11.00
C PHE A 50 7.75 1.43 -12.22
N THR A 51 7.86 0.13 -12.00
CA THR A 51 7.81 -0.87 -13.06
C THR A 51 6.58 -1.75 -12.91
N SER A 52 6.23 -2.48 -13.96
CA SER A 52 5.31 -3.61 -13.89
C SER A 52 6.04 -4.84 -14.40
N LYS A 53 6.15 -5.89 -13.56
CA LYS A 53 6.94 -7.10 -13.87
C LYS A 53 8.38 -6.76 -14.27
N PHE A 54 8.95 -5.76 -13.59
CA PHE A 54 10.28 -5.19 -13.83
C PHE A 54 10.47 -4.57 -15.22
N LYS A 55 9.38 -4.15 -15.87
CA LYS A 55 9.37 -3.45 -17.16
C LYS A 55 8.68 -2.08 -17.07
N SER A 56 8.99 -1.21 -18.02
CA SER A 56 8.38 0.13 -18.16
C SER A 56 7.44 0.23 -19.38
N GLU A 57 6.95 -0.91 -19.89
CA GLU A 57 5.99 -0.95 -20.99
C GLU A 57 4.63 -0.40 -20.52
N PRO A 58 3.93 0.42 -21.31
CA PRO A 58 2.63 0.97 -20.90
C PRO A 58 1.64 -0.11 -20.47
N VAL A 59 0.96 0.10 -19.34
CA VAL A 59 -0.06 -0.82 -18.83
C VAL A 59 -1.43 -0.20 -19.01
N ASP A 60 -2.31 -0.93 -19.69
CA ASP A 60 -3.68 -0.51 -19.91
C ASP A 60 -4.64 -1.19 -18.94
N CYS A 61 -5.22 -0.40 -18.02
CA CYS A 61 -6.26 -0.83 -17.08
C CYS A 61 -7.58 -0.08 -17.34
N SER A 62 -7.79 0.49 -18.53
CA SER A 62 -9.00 1.25 -18.85
C SER A 62 -10.30 0.46 -18.67
N ALA A 63 -10.24 -0.86 -18.85
CA ALA A 63 -11.36 -1.78 -18.66
C ALA A 63 -11.55 -2.24 -17.20
N GLY A 64 -10.75 -1.72 -16.26
CA GLY A 64 -10.68 -2.23 -14.89
C GLY A 64 -9.79 -3.46 -14.77
N GLY A 65 -10.01 -4.26 -13.72
CA GLY A 65 -9.26 -5.49 -13.45
C GLY A 65 -8.16 -5.30 -12.40
N THR A 66 -6.97 -5.84 -12.67
CA THR A 66 -5.84 -5.85 -11.74
C THR A 66 -4.62 -5.16 -12.37
N LEU A 67 -3.97 -4.29 -11.61
CA LEU A 67 -2.70 -3.64 -11.95
C LEU A 67 -1.63 -4.11 -10.98
N GLU A 68 -0.54 -4.67 -11.51
CA GLU A 68 0.62 -5.12 -10.72
C GLU A 68 1.80 -4.18 -10.98
N LEU A 69 2.37 -3.65 -9.91
CA LEU A 69 3.49 -2.72 -9.93
C LEU A 69 4.59 -3.19 -8.99
N ASP A 70 5.84 -3.03 -9.40
CA ASP A 70 7.00 -3.17 -8.54
C ASP A 70 7.49 -1.77 -8.18
N THR A 71 7.44 -1.45 -6.90
CA THR A 71 7.75 -0.13 -6.38
C THR A 71 8.73 -0.21 -5.21
N SER A 72 9.22 0.94 -4.78
CA SER A 72 9.96 1.11 -3.54
C SER A 72 9.54 2.45 -2.96
N ILE A 73 9.51 2.55 -1.64
CA ILE A 73 9.16 3.80 -0.95
C ILE A 73 10.28 4.20 0.01
N VAL A 74 10.42 5.51 0.21
CA VAL A 74 11.35 6.07 1.20
C VAL A 74 10.61 6.29 2.51
N ILE A 75 11.18 5.76 3.60
CA ILE A 75 10.55 5.79 4.94
C ILE A 75 11.56 6.36 5.94
N GLY A 76 11.05 7.09 6.94
CA GLY A 76 11.86 7.54 8.08
C GLY A 76 12.44 6.37 8.86
N VAL A 77 13.63 6.57 9.43
CA VAL A 77 14.33 5.52 10.18
C VAL A 77 13.82 5.46 11.63
N ASP A 78 13.18 4.36 12.00
CA ASP A 78 12.91 3.95 13.38
C ASP A 78 13.75 2.73 13.79
N ASP A 79 13.53 2.19 14.99
CA ASP A 79 14.33 1.08 15.52
C ASP A 79 14.18 -0.22 14.72
N ALA A 80 12.96 -0.55 14.26
CA ALA A 80 12.72 -1.71 13.41
C ALA A 80 13.40 -1.55 12.04
N MET A 81 13.38 -0.33 11.48
CA MET A 81 14.12 0.00 10.28
C MET A 81 15.63 -0.11 10.50
N ARG A 82 16.16 0.37 11.62
CA ARG A 82 17.59 0.22 11.95
C ARG A 82 17.98 -1.25 12.00
N GLU A 83 17.20 -2.10 12.65
CA GLU A 83 17.46 -3.54 12.70
C GLU A 83 17.45 -4.18 11.31
N PHE A 84 16.49 -3.81 10.47
CA PHE A 84 16.44 -4.24 9.08
C PHE A 84 17.67 -3.79 8.28
N PHE A 85 18.05 -2.51 8.35
CA PHE A 85 19.19 -1.96 7.59
C PHE A 85 20.57 -2.35 8.14
N LEU A 86 20.69 -2.71 9.42
CA LEU A 86 21.91 -3.30 9.98
C LEU A 86 22.29 -4.61 9.26
N SER A 87 21.33 -5.27 8.60
CA SER A 87 21.55 -6.46 7.78
C SER A 87 21.88 -6.19 6.31
N GLY A 88 21.77 -4.96 5.80
CA GLY A 88 22.13 -4.62 4.42
C GLY A 88 21.61 -3.29 3.87
N LEU A 89 22.55 -2.50 3.32
CA LEU A 89 22.44 -1.48 2.26
C LEU A 89 21.16 -0.62 2.15
N GLY A 90 21.21 0.56 2.78
CA GLY A 90 20.45 1.73 2.33
C GLY A 90 21.18 3.00 2.75
N ARG A 91 21.63 3.83 1.78
CA ARG A 91 22.05 5.20 2.11
C ARG A 91 20.81 6.00 2.43
N ALA A 92 20.78 6.63 3.60
CA ALA A 92 19.74 7.59 3.93
C ALA A 92 19.83 8.79 2.96
N ASP A 93 18.67 9.31 2.56
CA ASP A 93 18.57 10.57 1.84
C ASP A 93 18.97 11.75 2.75
N GLU A 94 19.00 12.95 2.18
CA GLU A 94 19.34 14.19 2.93
C GLU A 94 18.40 14.47 4.11
N ARG A 95 17.24 13.81 4.16
CA ARG A 95 16.23 13.92 5.22
C ARG A 95 16.29 12.73 6.20
N GLY A 96 17.29 11.85 6.10
CA GLY A 96 17.43 10.69 6.96
C GLY A 96 16.45 9.55 6.65
N ARG A 97 15.80 9.54 5.48
CA ARG A 97 14.87 8.49 5.04
C ARG A 97 15.59 7.48 4.17
N VAL A 98 15.16 6.23 4.20
CA VAL A 98 15.82 5.12 3.51
C VAL A 98 14.84 4.38 2.61
N PRO A 99 15.26 3.93 1.42
CA PRO A 99 14.43 3.11 0.54
C PRO A 99 14.33 1.69 1.10
N ILE A 100 13.11 1.20 1.35
CA ILE A 100 12.89 -0.08 2.04
C ILE A 100 12.96 -1.33 1.17
N GLY A 101 13.55 -1.23 -0.03
CA GLY A 101 13.60 -2.33 -0.99
C GLY A 101 12.34 -2.43 -1.86
N CYS A 102 12.21 -3.52 -2.61
CA CYS A 102 11.12 -3.72 -3.56
C CYS A 102 9.83 -4.14 -2.85
N ILE A 103 8.72 -3.52 -3.19
CA ILE A 103 7.36 -3.81 -2.72
C ILE A 103 6.52 -4.14 -3.95
N TYR A 104 5.78 -5.23 -3.87
CA TYR A 104 4.83 -5.58 -4.91
C TYR A 104 3.48 -4.94 -4.59
N LEU A 105 3.05 -4.01 -5.43
CA LEU A 105 1.75 -3.37 -5.34
C LEU A 105 0.78 -4.07 -6.30
N THR A 106 -0.29 -4.63 -5.76
CA THR A 106 -1.42 -5.14 -6.54
C THR A 106 -2.62 -4.24 -6.31
N VAL A 107 -3.10 -3.57 -7.36
CA VAL A 107 -4.32 -2.77 -7.33
C VAL A 107 -5.44 -3.57 -7.98
N ARG A 108 -6.56 -3.74 -7.28
CA ARG A 108 -7.77 -4.38 -7.78
C ARG A 108 -8.88 -3.35 -7.90
N PHE A 109 -9.30 -3.07 -9.13
CA PHE A 109 -10.40 -2.16 -9.40
C PHE A 109 -11.73 -2.92 -9.28
N SER A 110 -12.59 -2.52 -8.33
CA SER A 110 -13.92 -3.12 -8.12
C SER A 110 -13.89 -4.65 -8.02
N PRO A 111 -13.15 -5.24 -7.06
CA PRO A 111 -13.12 -6.68 -6.88
C PRO A 111 -14.53 -7.21 -6.58
N ALA A 112 -14.82 -8.44 -7.01
CA ALA A 112 -16.17 -9.03 -6.90
C ALA A 112 -16.73 -9.06 -5.48
N TRP A 113 -15.86 -9.11 -4.47
CA TRP A 113 -16.26 -9.09 -3.06
C TRP A 113 -16.64 -7.69 -2.57
N HIS A 114 -16.09 -6.60 -3.14
CA HIS A 114 -16.40 -5.19 -2.82
C HIS A 114 -16.44 -4.33 -4.10
N PRO A 115 -17.53 -4.38 -4.88
CA PRO A 115 -17.59 -3.72 -6.19
C PRO A 115 -17.49 -2.19 -6.12
N ASP A 116 -17.93 -1.59 -5.01
CA ASP A 116 -17.92 -0.14 -4.79
C ASP A 116 -16.56 0.41 -4.35
N PHE A 117 -15.59 -0.48 -4.09
CA PHE A 117 -14.26 -0.14 -3.59
C PHE A 117 -13.17 -0.69 -4.52
N ALA A 118 -12.00 -0.09 -4.44
CA ALA A 118 -10.75 -0.64 -4.96
C ALA A 118 -9.86 -1.02 -3.78
N SER A 119 -9.01 -2.02 -4.00
CA SER A 119 -8.00 -2.49 -3.06
C SER A 119 -6.61 -2.19 -3.61
N MET A 120 -5.73 -1.65 -2.76
CA MET A 120 -4.30 -1.51 -3.03
C MET A 120 -3.55 -2.34 -2.00
N GLN A 121 -3.02 -3.48 -2.43
CA GLN A 121 -2.27 -4.41 -1.59
C GLN A 121 -0.77 -4.23 -1.84
N PHE A 122 -0.02 -3.96 -0.78
CA PHE A 122 1.42 -3.76 -0.77
C PHE A 122 2.08 -4.94 -0.08
N THR A 123 2.68 -5.84 -0.84
CA THR A 123 3.31 -7.06 -0.32
C THR A 123 4.82 -6.88 -0.19
N ALA A 124 5.34 -7.24 0.98
CA ALA A 124 6.78 -7.26 1.25
C ALA A 124 7.48 -8.35 0.42
N ALA A 125 8.61 -8.03 -0.20
CA ALA A 125 9.31 -8.98 -1.08
C ALA A 125 10.18 -10.01 -0.35
N THR A 126 10.40 -9.85 0.97
CA THR A 126 11.27 -10.74 1.76
C THR A 126 10.75 -10.87 3.19
N SER A 127 11.09 -11.97 3.88
CA SER A 127 10.74 -12.15 5.30
C SER A 127 11.26 -11.04 6.22
N GLY A 128 12.40 -10.43 5.88
CA GLY A 128 12.94 -9.28 6.62
C GLY A 128 12.05 -8.05 6.49
N MET A 129 11.58 -7.76 5.27
CA MET A 129 10.65 -6.68 5.01
C MET A 129 9.29 -6.94 5.67
N SER A 130 8.83 -8.20 5.69
CA SER A 130 7.58 -8.58 6.35
C SER A 130 7.61 -8.25 7.85
N ARG A 131 8.69 -8.65 8.57
CA ARG A 131 8.86 -8.27 9.98
C ARG A 131 8.93 -6.77 10.19
N MET A 132 9.61 -6.06 9.29
CA MET A 132 9.67 -4.59 9.32
C MET A 132 8.28 -3.96 9.09
N PHE A 133 7.43 -4.52 8.22
CA PHE A 133 6.05 -4.05 8.01
C PHE A 133 5.21 -4.14 9.28
N GLU A 134 5.38 -5.23 10.03
CA GLU A 134 4.67 -5.45 11.30
C GLU A 134 5.19 -4.51 12.40
N GLN A 135 6.51 -4.37 12.54
CA GLN A 135 7.15 -3.75 13.70
C GLN A 135 7.42 -2.25 13.57
N SER A 136 7.55 -1.72 12.35
CA SER A 136 7.90 -0.31 12.13
C SER A 136 6.67 0.59 12.23
N ALA A 137 6.68 1.46 13.24
CA ALA A 137 5.70 2.54 13.35
C ALA A 137 5.80 3.52 12.18
N SER A 138 7.01 3.73 11.63
CA SER A 138 7.21 4.60 10.47
C SER A 138 6.56 4.02 9.21
N VAL A 139 6.69 2.71 8.98
CA VAL A 139 5.99 2.01 7.88
C VAL A 139 4.48 2.12 8.05
N ARG A 140 3.97 1.82 9.25
CA ARG A 140 2.54 1.93 9.56
C ARG A 140 2.02 3.34 9.28
N ASN A 141 2.71 4.36 9.77
CA ASN A 141 2.35 5.77 9.55
C ASN A 141 2.29 6.13 8.06
N VAL A 142 3.24 5.66 7.24
CA VAL A 142 3.22 5.92 5.80
C VAL A 142 1.95 5.37 5.15
N PHE A 143 1.52 4.15 5.49
CA PHE A 143 0.31 3.56 4.94
C PHE A 143 -0.98 4.19 5.48
N THR A 144 -1.03 4.54 6.77
CA THR A 144 -2.18 5.26 7.34
C THR A 144 -2.29 6.67 6.77
N ASP A 145 -1.18 7.39 6.63
CA ASP A 145 -1.13 8.73 6.05
C ASP A 145 -1.50 8.70 4.56
N LEU A 146 -1.03 7.69 3.82
CA LEU A 146 -1.44 7.47 2.43
C LEU A 146 -2.94 7.21 2.34
N THR A 147 -3.50 6.38 3.24
CA THR A 147 -4.94 6.11 3.32
C THR A 147 -5.72 7.39 3.59
N ALA A 148 -5.34 8.16 4.59
CA ALA A 148 -5.98 9.42 4.96
C ALA A 148 -5.91 10.46 3.82
N ALA A 149 -4.74 10.64 3.23
CA ALA A 149 -4.49 11.66 2.20
C ALA A 149 -5.16 11.35 0.86
N THR A 150 -5.57 10.11 0.62
CA THR A 150 -6.17 9.65 -0.64
C THR A 150 -7.68 9.40 -0.53
N GLY A 151 -8.25 9.55 0.67
CA GLY A 151 -9.67 9.26 0.91
C GLY A 151 -9.96 7.76 0.96
N GLY A 152 -9.00 6.98 1.45
CA GLY A 152 -9.20 5.59 1.80
C GLY A 152 -10.05 5.44 3.06
N VAL A 153 -10.88 4.40 3.07
CA VAL A 153 -11.83 4.10 4.15
C VAL A 153 -11.25 3.15 5.18
N CYS A 154 -10.26 2.33 4.79
CA CYS A 154 -9.66 1.34 5.67
C CYS A 154 -8.21 1.05 5.25
N CYS A 155 -7.34 0.79 6.24
CA CYS A 155 -5.99 0.24 6.04
C CYS A 155 -5.82 -0.96 6.98
N LEU A 156 -5.45 -2.10 6.41
CA LEU A 156 -5.20 -3.35 7.12
C LEU A 156 -3.74 -3.76 6.99
N LEU A 157 -3.24 -4.49 7.99
CA LEU A 157 -2.03 -5.28 7.90
C LEU A 157 -2.41 -6.77 7.97
N ASP A 158 -2.03 -7.50 6.93
CA ASP A 158 -2.11 -8.96 6.82
C ASP A 158 -0.74 -9.56 7.17
N THR A 159 -0.71 -10.35 8.24
CA THR A 159 0.49 -11.07 8.71
C THR A 159 0.47 -12.55 8.32
N GLU A 160 -0.28 -12.91 7.28
CA GLU A 160 -0.55 -14.30 6.85
C GLU A 160 -1.19 -15.16 7.94
N CYS A 161 -1.76 -14.50 8.94
CA CYS A 161 -2.60 -15.13 9.94
C CYS A 161 -4.06 -15.00 9.51
N ASP A 162 -4.96 -15.81 10.06
CA ASP A 162 -6.41 -15.69 9.85
C ASP A 162 -7.01 -14.40 10.46
N VAL A 163 -6.16 -13.44 10.86
CA VAL A 163 -6.48 -12.22 11.58
C VAL A 163 -5.71 -11.07 10.95
N PHE A 164 -6.43 -10.00 10.60
CA PHE A 164 -5.89 -8.76 10.04
C PHE A 164 -5.87 -7.68 11.12
N ASP A 165 -4.77 -6.93 11.21
CA ASP A 165 -4.66 -5.77 12.10
C ASP A 165 -5.24 -4.53 11.41
N ILE A 166 -6.23 -3.90 12.06
CA ILE A 166 -6.86 -2.68 11.55
C ILE A 166 -5.98 -1.49 11.95
N CYS A 167 -5.32 -0.89 10.97
CA CYS A 167 -4.42 0.25 11.19
C CYS A 167 -5.14 1.60 11.03
N TRP A 168 -6.17 1.67 10.18
CA TRP A 168 -6.96 2.88 9.93
C TRP A 168 -8.39 2.51 9.55
N LEU A 169 -9.36 3.27 10.05
CA LEU A 169 -10.78 3.11 9.70
C LEU A 169 -11.50 4.46 9.73
N ASN A 170 -12.14 4.83 8.62
CA ASN A 170 -13.03 6.00 8.48
C ASN A 170 -12.50 7.33 9.06
N GLY A 171 -11.20 7.61 8.92
CA GLY A 171 -10.62 8.87 9.40
C GLY A 171 -9.89 8.78 10.74
N GLU A 172 -9.88 7.60 11.37
CA GLU A 172 -9.25 7.38 12.66
C GLU A 172 -8.16 6.30 12.55
N THR A 173 -7.00 6.57 13.16
CA THR A 173 -5.98 5.53 13.38
C THR A 173 -6.50 4.57 14.44
N VAL A 174 -6.49 3.29 14.11
CA VAL A 174 -6.93 2.23 15.01
C VAL A 174 -5.70 1.42 15.43
N SER A 175 -5.64 1.01 16.69
CA SER A 175 -4.55 0.18 17.21
C SER A 175 -5.10 -0.86 18.16
N GLY A 176 -4.66 -2.11 17.99
CA GLY A 176 -5.10 -3.25 18.80
C GLY A 176 -6.49 -3.78 18.46
N GLU A 177 -7.09 -3.32 17.35
CA GLU A 177 -8.29 -3.95 16.80
C GLU A 177 -7.91 -4.84 15.62
N THR A 178 -8.59 -5.98 15.54
CA THR A 178 -8.37 -6.97 14.49
C THR A 178 -9.68 -7.36 13.83
N VAL A 179 -9.58 -7.95 12.64
CA VAL A 179 -10.68 -8.66 11.98
C VAL A 179 -10.20 -10.03 11.53
N PRO A 180 -10.84 -11.14 11.94
CA PRO A 180 -11.82 -11.25 13.02
C PRO A 180 -11.32 -10.72 14.37
N GLY A 181 -12.19 -10.09 15.14
CA GLY A 181 -11.91 -9.53 16.46
C GLY A 181 -13.18 -9.17 17.22
N ALA A 182 -13.02 -8.61 18.42
CA ALA A 182 -14.15 -8.32 19.31
C ALA A 182 -15.15 -7.32 18.71
N ARG A 183 -14.66 -6.34 17.95
CA ARG A 183 -15.47 -5.31 17.28
C ARG A 183 -15.98 -5.76 15.91
N PHE A 184 -15.17 -6.52 15.17
CA PHE A 184 -15.50 -7.00 13.82
C PHE A 184 -15.33 -8.51 13.79
N SER A 185 -16.43 -9.25 13.98
CA SER A 185 -16.38 -10.72 14.01
C SER A 185 -16.05 -11.31 12.65
N ARG A 186 -16.32 -10.60 11.55
CA ARG A 186 -16.00 -10.99 10.18
C ARG A 186 -15.58 -9.79 9.34
N PHE A 187 -14.88 -10.05 8.25
CA PHE A 187 -14.51 -9.04 7.26
C PHE A 187 -15.72 -8.26 6.72
N HIS A 188 -16.85 -8.93 6.53
CA HIS A 188 -18.10 -8.28 6.14
C HIS A 188 -18.57 -7.20 7.13
N ASP A 189 -18.37 -7.42 8.44
CA ASP A 189 -18.77 -6.44 9.46
C ASP A 189 -17.89 -5.19 9.41
N LEU A 190 -16.61 -5.36 9.07
CA LEU A 190 -15.69 -4.25 8.84
C LEU A 190 -16.11 -3.43 7.61
N VAL A 191 -16.47 -4.11 6.52
CA VAL A 191 -16.92 -3.47 5.27
C VAL A 191 -18.21 -2.69 5.49
N ALA A 192 -19.16 -3.25 6.24
CA ALA A 192 -20.39 -2.57 6.60
C ALA A 192 -20.16 -1.29 7.42
N ALA A 193 -19.00 -1.16 8.07
CA ALA A 193 -18.62 0.04 8.79
C ALA A 193 -18.02 1.12 7.87
N TRP A 194 -17.61 0.81 6.64
CA TRP A 194 -17.06 1.80 5.71
C TRP A 194 -18.12 2.84 5.38
N ARG A 195 -17.87 4.09 5.76
CA ARG A 195 -18.74 5.18 5.35
C ARG A 195 -18.47 5.48 3.89
N GLU A 196 -19.52 5.58 3.07
CA GLU A 196 -19.36 6.19 1.76
C GLU A 196 -18.73 7.57 1.95
N PRO A 197 -17.59 7.88 1.33
CA PRO A 197 -17.06 9.22 1.37
C PRO A 197 -18.07 10.10 0.64
N VAL A 198 -18.65 11.04 1.40
CA VAL A 198 -19.55 12.08 0.90
C VAL A 198 -18.89 12.71 -0.33
N GLY A 199 -19.58 12.60 -1.47
CA GLY A 199 -19.11 13.04 -2.78
C GLY A 199 -18.79 14.52 -2.85
#